data_AF-A0A1S3QJZ2-F1
#
_entry.id   AF-A0A1S3QJZ2-F1
#
_cell.length_a   1.000
_cell.length_b   1.000
_cell.length_c   1.000
_cell.angle_alpha   90.00
_cell.angle_beta   90.00
_cell.angle_gamma   90.00
#
_symmetry.space_group_name_H-M   'P 1'
#
loop_
_entity.id
_entity.type
_entity.pdbx_description
1 polymer ?
#
loop_
_entity_poly.entity_id
_entity_poly.type
_entity_poly.pdbx_seq_one_letter_code
_entity_poly.pdbx_strand_id
1 'polypeptide(L)'
;MAVYLIRVTAVYLIRVTAVYLIRVTAVYLIIRVTAVYLIRVTAVYLIRVTAVYLIRVTAVYLIRVTVVYLIRVTAVYLIRVTVVYLIRVTAVYLIRVTVVYLIRVTAVYLIRVTVVYLIRVTAVYLIRVTAVYLIRVTAVYLIRVTAVYFIRVTAVYLIRVTAVYLIRVTAVYLIIRVTAVYLIRVTAVYLIIRVTTVYLIRVTAVYLIRVTAVYLIRVTAVYLIRVTAVYLIRVTAVYLIRVTAVYFIRVTAVYLIRVTAVYLIRVTAVYLIRVTAVYLIRVTAVYLIRVTAVYLIRVTAVYLIIRVTAVYLIRVTAVYLIRVTAVYLIIRVTTVYLIRVTAVYLISVTAVYLIIRVTAVYLIIRVTAVYLIRVTAVYLIRVTVVYLIRVTAVYLIRVTVVYLIRVTAVYFLLLCQLK
;
A
#
# COMPACT_ATOMS: atom_id res chain seq x y z
N MET A 1 -47.04 26.56 33.07
CA MET A 1 -48.01 27.01 32.05
C MET A 1 -47.63 26.43 30.69
N ALA A 2 -48.60 25.88 29.95
CA ALA A 2 -48.45 25.45 28.57
C ALA A 2 -49.11 26.50 27.64
N VAL A 3 -48.52 26.74 26.47
CA VAL A 3 -49.02 27.73 25.49
C VAL A 3 -49.41 27.02 24.20
N TYR A 4 -50.63 27.26 23.73
CA TYR A 4 -51.18 26.74 22.48
C TYR A 4 -51.64 27.91 21.61
N LEU A 5 -51.06 28.10 20.43
CA LEU A 5 -51.48 29.15 19.50
C LEU A 5 -51.50 28.62 18.06
N ILE A 6 -52.53 29.02 17.31
CA ILE A 6 -52.73 28.55 15.93
C ILE A 6 -51.95 29.41 14.93
N ARG A 7 -52.06 30.74 15.03
CA ARG A 7 -51.42 31.67 14.10
C ARG A 7 -51.00 32.94 14.83
N VAL A 8 -49.69 33.19 14.87
CA VAL A 8 -49.10 34.40 15.48
C VAL A 8 -47.88 34.85 14.69
N THR A 9 -47.60 36.14 14.68
CA THR A 9 -46.42 36.68 13.98
C THR A 9 -45.14 36.35 14.73
N ALA A 10 -45.08 36.71 16.01
CA ALA A 10 -43.94 36.45 16.87
C ALA A 10 -44.40 35.98 18.26
N VAL A 11 -43.56 35.16 18.90
CA VAL A 11 -43.76 34.73 20.29
C VAL A 11 -42.48 34.97 21.08
N TYR A 12 -42.60 35.72 22.18
CA TYR A 12 -41.55 35.95 23.16
C TYR A 12 -42.01 35.40 24.50
N LEU A 13 -41.39 34.34 25.01
CA LEU A 13 -41.70 33.82 26.34
C LEU A 13 -40.43 33.64 27.15
N ILE A 14 -40.56 33.96 28.44
CA ILE A 14 -39.45 33.91 29.39
C ILE A 14 -39.35 32.49 30.00
N ARG A 15 -40.45 31.97 30.55
CA ARG A 15 -40.51 30.65 31.19
C ARG A 15 -41.85 29.98 30.93
N VAL A 16 -41.82 28.80 30.32
CA VAL A 16 -43.02 27.98 30.05
C VAL A 16 -42.66 26.51 30.12
N THR A 17 -43.63 25.66 30.44
CA THR A 17 -43.40 24.22 30.50
C THR A 17 -43.37 23.64 29.09
N ALA A 18 -44.37 24.00 28.27
CA ALA A 18 -44.52 23.50 26.92
C ALA A 18 -45.09 24.57 25.98
N VAL A 19 -44.71 24.51 24.72
CA VAL A 19 -45.19 25.40 23.65
C VAL A 19 -45.59 24.58 22.44
N TYR A 20 -46.81 24.80 21.94
CA TYR A 20 -47.36 24.18 20.74
C TYR A 20 -47.86 25.26 19.78
N LEU A 21 -47.20 25.42 18.62
CA LEU A 21 -47.58 26.44 17.63
C LEU A 21 -47.68 25.86 16.22
N ILE A 22 -48.70 26.29 15.47
CA ILE A 22 -48.98 25.76 14.13
C ILE A 22 -48.33 26.62 13.04
N ARG A 23 -48.58 27.94 13.02
CA ARG A 23 -47.98 28.88 12.05
C ARG A 23 -47.42 30.11 12.77
N VAL A 24 -46.11 30.28 12.72
CA VAL A 24 -45.41 31.41 13.37
C VAL A 24 -44.32 31.95 12.47
N THR A 25 -44.05 33.25 12.49
CA THR A 25 -42.88 33.78 11.78
C THR A 25 -41.63 33.58 12.64
N ALA A 26 -41.65 34.06 13.88
CA ALA A 26 -40.50 33.96 14.78
C ALA A 26 -40.86 33.50 16.20
N VAL A 27 -40.01 32.66 16.79
CA VAL A 27 -40.13 32.22 18.19
C VAL A 27 -38.82 32.51 18.92
N TYR A 28 -38.90 33.27 20.02
CA TYR A 28 -37.79 33.60 20.90
C TYR A 28 -38.10 33.14 22.33
N LEU A 29 -37.33 32.17 22.84
CA LEU A 29 -37.50 31.61 24.19
C LEU A 29 -36.20 31.67 24.98
N ILE A 30 -36.21 32.38 26.10
CA ILE A 30 -34.98 32.89 26.73
C ILE A 30 -34.51 32.07 27.94
N ILE A 31 -35.36 31.46 28.79
CA ILE A 31 -34.87 30.87 30.06
C ILE A 31 -34.96 29.35 30.13
N ARG A 32 -36.16 28.76 30.21
CA ARG A 32 -36.36 27.31 30.34
C ARG A 32 -37.67 26.88 29.73
N VAL A 33 -37.60 25.90 28.84
CA VAL A 33 -38.75 25.19 28.30
C VAL A 33 -38.51 23.69 28.35
N THR A 34 -39.50 22.90 28.77
CA THR A 34 -39.36 21.45 28.73
C THR A 34 -39.53 20.96 27.29
N ALA A 35 -40.60 21.37 26.61
CA ALA A 35 -40.88 20.92 25.25
C ALA A 35 -41.39 22.03 24.32
N VAL A 36 -40.93 22.01 23.08
CA VAL A 36 -41.39 22.91 22.01
C VAL A 36 -41.80 22.09 20.79
N TYR A 37 -43.04 22.26 20.34
CA TYR A 37 -43.60 21.61 19.15
C TYR A 37 -44.08 22.66 18.16
N LEU A 38 -43.46 22.71 16.97
CA LEU A 38 -43.79 23.70 15.94
C LEU A 38 -43.97 23.07 14.56
N ILE A 39 -45.01 23.47 13.84
CA ILE A 39 -45.30 22.92 12.51
C ILE A 39 -44.66 23.74 11.40
N ARG A 40 -44.98 25.03 11.29
CA ARG A 40 -44.43 25.94 10.25
C ARG A 40 -43.88 27.19 10.89
N VAL A 41 -42.56 27.36 10.85
CA VAL A 41 -41.87 28.52 11.44
C VAL A 41 -40.80 29.07 10.52
N THR A 42 -40.61 30.39 10.46
CA THR A 42 -39.46 30.94 9.73
C THR A 42 -38.20 30.84 10.59
N ALA A 43 -38.22 31.39 11.81
CA ALA A 43 -37.07 31.40 12.71
C ALA A 43 -37.39 30.94 14.14
N VAL A 44 -36.48 30.15 14.72
CA VAL A 44 -36.56 29.67 16.10
C VAL A 44 -35.26 29.99 16.83
N TYR A 45 -35.33 30.70 17.96
CA TYR A 45 -34.21 30.98 18.85
C TYR A 45 -34.52 30.52 20.28
N LEU A 46 -33.83 29.48 20.77
CA LEU A 46 -34.07 28.93 22.11
C LEU A 46 -32.75 28.78 22.90
N ILE A 47 -32.76 29.21 24.16
CA ILE A 47 -31.55 29.15 24.99
C ILE A 47 -31.44 27.83 25.77
N ARG A 48 -32.44 27.44 26.57
CA ARG A 48 -32.41 26.18 27.35
C ARG A 48 -33.71 25.40 27.17
N VAL A 49 -33.63 24.27 26.49
CA VAL A 49 -34.79 23.43 26.20
C VAL A 49 -34.46 21.96 26.42
N THR A 50 -35.39 21.17 26.96
CA THR A 50 -35.16 19.72 27.01
C THR A 50 -35.39 19.10 25.64
N ALA A 51 -36.56 19.33 25.02
CA ALA A 51 -36.92 18.74 23.72
C ALA A 51 -37.49 19.75 22.73
N VAL A 52 -37.09 19.64 21.47
CA VAL A 52 -37.56 20.47 20.36
C VAL A 52 -38.00 19.58 19.20
N TYR A 53 -39.23 19.77 18.72
CA TYR A 53 -39.83 19.05 17.60
C TYR A 53 -40.34 20.04 16.55
N LEU A 54 -39.69 20.12 15.38
CA LEU A 54 -40.06 21.05 14.31
C LEU A 54 -40.26 20.35 12.96
N ILE A 55 -41.34 20.68 12.26
CA ILE A 55 -41.66 20.03 10.97
C ILE A 55 -41.08 20.81 9.78
N ARG A 56 -41.43 22.08 9.62
CA ARG A 56 -40.95 22.95 8.52
C ARG A 56 -40.39 24.24 9.08
N VAL A 57 -39.07 24.42 8.99
CA VAL A 57 -38.39 25.61 9.51
C VAL A 57 -37.38 26.17 8.54
N THR A 58 -37.26 27.50 8.46
CA THR A 58 -36.16 28.09 7.70
C THR A 58 -34.87 28.07 8.53
N ALA A 59 -34.86 28.65 9.72
CA ALA A 59 -33.67 28.74 10.57
C ALA A 59 -33.94 28.35 12.03
N VAL A 60 -32.99 27.62 12.62
CA VAL A 60 -33.03 27.17 14.02
C VAL A 60 -31.71 27.51 14.71
N TYR A 61 -31.78 28.24 15.82
CA TYR A 61 -30.65 28.63 16.67
C TYR A 61 -30.90 28.15 18.10
N LEU A 62 -30.14 27.15 18.56
CA LEU A 62 -30.31 26.60 19.92
C LEU A 62 -28.98 26.57 20.69
N ILE A 63 -29.02 27.00 21.95
CA ILE A 63 -27.81 27.08 22.79
C ILE A 63 -27.60 25.80 23.62
N ARG A 64 -28.55 25.45 24.49
CA ARG A 64 -28.50 24.26 25.34
C ARG A 64 -29.76 23.44 25.13
N VAL A 65 -29.63 22.30 24.47
CA VAL A 65 -30.75 21.40 24.24
C VAL A 65 -30.40 19.96 24.56
N THR A 66 -31.32 19.20 25.14
CA THR A 66 -31.09 17.77 25.29
C THR A 66 -31.35 17.06 23.97
N VAL A 67 -32.54 17.23 23.39
CA VAL A 67 -32.96 16.54 22.17
C VAL A 67 -33.60 17.47 21.13
N VAL A 68 -33.22 17.29 19.87
CA VAL A 68 -33.74 18.03 18.72
C VAL A 68 -34.23 17.06 17.64
N TYR A 69 -35.46 17.20 17.20
CA TYR A 69 -36.07 16.48 16.07
C TYR A 69 -36.55 17.46 15.02
N LEU A 70 -35.96 17.42 13.81
CA LEU A 70 -36.37 18.28 12.70
C LEU A 70 -36.61 17.50 11.40
N ILE A 71 -37.69 17.82 10.69
CA ILE A 71 -38.03 17.12 9.45
C ILE A 71 -37.50 17.86 8.21
N ARG A 72 -37.88 19.13 8.02
CA ARG A 72 -37.46 19.95 6.88
C ARG A 72 -36.92 21.28 7.37
N VAL A 73 -35.62 21.48 7.29
CA VAL A 73 -34.97 22.72 7.74
C VAL A 73 -33.98 23.26 6.71
N THR A 74 -33.92 24.58 6.54
CA THR A 74 -32.87 25.16 5.70
C THR A 74 -31.55 25.23 6.48
N ALA A 75 -31.53 25.88 7.64
CA ALA A 75 -30.31 26.05 8.45
C ALA A 75 -30.51 25.72 9.93
N VAL A 76 -29.53 25.04 10.51
CA VAL A 76 -29.50 24.66 11.93
C VAL A 76 -28.17 25.06 12.56
N TYR A 77 -28.22 25.83 13.65
CA TYR A 77 -27.08 26.29 14.43
C TYR A 77 -27.25 25.87 15.89
N LEU A 78 -26.44 24.92 16.37
CA LEU A 78 -26.54 24.42 17.74
C LEU A 78 -25.20 24.48 18.48
N ILE A 79 -25.22 24.97 19.71
CA ILE A 79 -23.99 25.12 20.52
C ILE A 79 -23.73 23.87 21.37
N ARG A 80 -24.66 23.51 22.25
CA ARG A 80 -24.54 22.38 23.18
C ARG A 80 -25.79 21.52 23.10
N VAL A 81 -25.66 20.35 22.48
CA VAL A 81 -26.79 19.42 22.32
C VAL A 81 -26.40 18.01 22.73
N THR A 82 -27.30 17.25 23.33
CA THR A 82 -27.03 15.82 23.55
C THR A 82 -27.31 15.04 22.27
N VAL A 83 -28.53 15.13 21.72
CA VAL A 83 -28.96 14.35 20.56
C VAL A 83 -29.67 15.20 19.51
N VAL A 84 -29.32 14.98 18.24
CA VAL A 84 -29.93 15.64 17.08
C VAL A 84 -30.39 14.60 16.06
N TYR A 85 -31.66 14.70 15.64
CA TYR A 85 -32.26 13.91 14.56
C TYR A 85 -32.78 14.85 13.47
N LEU A 86 -32.21 14.78 12.26
CA LEU A 86 -32.68 15.59 11.12
C LEU A 86 -32.94 14.73 9.88
N ILE A 87 -34.05 14.98 9.19
CA ILE A 87 -34.42 14.22 7.99
C ILE A 87 -33.91 14.92 6.72
N ARG A 88 -34.34 16.15 6.44
CA ARG A 88 -33.96 16.92 5.25
C ARG A 88 -33.48 18.30 5.68
N VAL A 89 -32.17 18.53 5.57
CA VAL A 89 -31.56 19.80 5.94
C VAL A 89 -30.63 20.32 4.86
N THR A 90 -30.59 21.64 4.64
CA THR A 90 -29.58 22.20 3.74
C THR A 90 -28.24 22.35 4.46
N ALA A 91 -28.20 23.06 5.59
CA ALA A 91 -26.97 23.32 6.34
C ALA A 91 -27.10 23.05 7.85
N VAL A 92 -26.08 22.42 8.42
CA VAL A 92 -25.98 22.12 9.86
C VAL A 92 -24.63 22.59 10.41
N TYR A 93 -24.67 23.40 11.47
CA TYR A 93 -23.50 23.91 12.19
C TYR A 93 -23.63 23.55 13.67
N LEU A 94 -22.79 22.63 14.16
CA LEU A 94 -22.82 22.21 15.56
C LEU A 94 -21.45 22.35 16.23
N ILE A 95 -21.44 22.89 17.46
CA ILE A 95 -20.20 23.08 18.22
C ILE A 95 -19.91 21.87 19.12
N ARG A 96 -20.82 21.53 20.02
CA ARG A 96 -20.65 20.44 20.99
C ARG A 96 -21.89 19.56 21.00
N VAL A 97 -21.79 18.39 20.38
CA VAL A 97 -22.90 17.43 20.33
C VAL A 97 -22.45 16.03 20.73
N THR A 98 -23.29 15.28 21.44
CA THR A 98 -22.96 13.88 21.72
C THR A 98 -23.27 13.02 20.49
N VAL A 99 -24.51 13.06 19.99
CA VAL A 99 -24.96 12.19 18.90
C VAL A 99 -25.73 12.96 17.83
N VAL A 100 -25.43 12.67 16.56
CA VAL A 100 -26.07 13.27 15.39
C VAL A 100 -26.54 12.18 14.42
N TYR A 101 -27.83 12.22 14.05
CA TYR A 101 -28.43 11.37 13.02
C TYR A 101 -29.03 12.23 11.91
N LEU A 102 -28.47 12.16 10.69
CA LEU A 102 -28.98 12.91 9.54
C LEU A 102 -29.26 12.02 8.33
N ILE A 103 -30.41 12.21 7.67
CA ILE A 103 -30.78 11.39 6.51
C ILE A 103 -30.35 12.01 5.18
N ARG A 104 -30.77 13.26 4.90
CA ARG A 104 -30.42 14.00 3.68
C ARG A 104 -29.94 15.38 4.05
N VAL A 105 -28.65 15.64 3.85
CA VAL A 105 -28.04 16.94 4.15
C VAL A 105 -27.17 17.43 3.02
N THR A 106 -27.18 18.73 2.73
CA THR A 106 -26.21 19.29 1.78
C THR A 106 -24.86 19.49 2.48
N ALA A 107 -24.81 20.26 3.57
CA ALA A 107 -23.56 20.59 4.26
C ALA A 107 -23.65 20.38 5.79
N VAL A 108 -22.59 19.80 6.36
CA VAL A 108 -22.46 19.55 7.80
C VAL A 108 -21.11 20.07 8.29
N TYR A 109 -21.13 20.94 9.30
CA TYR A 109 -19.95 21.47 9.98
C TYR A 109 -20.03 21.15 11.48
N LEU A 110 -19.13 20.30 11.97
CA LEU A 110 -19.11 19.88 13.38
C LEU A 110 -17.74 20.11 14.01
N ILE A 111 -17.71 20.74 15.18
CA ILE A 111 -16.47 21.00 15.90
C ILE A 111 -16.12 19.84 16.84
N ARG A 112 -16.98 19.53 17.81
CA ARG A 112 -16.77 18.47 18.79
C ARG A 112 -18.00 17.59 18.84
N VAL A 113 -17.85 16.37 18.34
CA VAL A 113 -18.91 15.36 18.33
C VAL A 113 -18.41 14.05 18.91
N THR A 114 -19.28 13.27 19.55
CA THR A 114 -18.93 11.88 19.87
C THR A 114 -19.24 10.99 18.67
N VAL A 115 -20.49 10.97 18.21
CA VAL A 115 -20.94 10.06 17.14
C VAL A 115 -21.78 10.77 16.08
N VAL A 116 -21.50 10.45 14.81
CA VAL A 116 -22.25 10.93 13.64
C VAL A 116 -22.69 9.77 12.76
N TYR A 117 -23.98 9.74 12.43
CA TYR A 117 -24.59 8.83 11.46
C TYR A 117 -25.23 9.64 10.33
N LEU A 118 -24.72 9.54 9.11
CA LEU A 118 -25.31 10.22 7.95
C LEU A 118 -25.59 9.25 6.79
N ILE A 119 -26.77 9.40 6.17
CA ILE A 119 -27.17 8.52 5.05
C ILE A 119 -26.77 9.13 3.69
N ARG A 120 -27.21 10.34 3.37
CA ARG A 120 -26.89 11.03 2.11
C ARG A 120 -26.41 12.44 2.39
N VAL A 121 -25.15 12.71 2.12
CA VAL A 121 -24.55 14.04 2.35
C VAL A 121 -23.70 14.50 1.18
N THR A 122 -23.75 15.78 0.85
CA THR A 122 -22.83 16.33 -0.15
C THR A 122 -21.47 16.60 0.49
N ALA A 123 -21.41 17.42 1.54
CA ALA A 123 -20.16 17.80 2.20
C ALA A 123 -20.22 17.67 3.72
N VAL A 124 -19.14 17.13 4.30
CA VAL A 124 -18.97 17.00 5.76
C VAL A 124 -17.60 17.55 6.17
N TYR A 125 -17.60 18.46 7.15
CA TYR A 125 -16.41 19.02 7.79
C TYR A 125 -16.44 18.73 9.29
N LEU A 126 -15.51 17.92 9.78
CA LEU A 126 -15.43 17.53 11.19
C LEU A 126 -14.05 17.83 11.79
N ILE A 127 -14.03 18.49 12.95
CA ILE A 127 -12.77 18.82 13.64
C ILE A 127 -12.36 17.73 14.63
N ARG A 128 -13.20 17.41 15.62
CA ARG A 128 -12.94 16.38 16.65
C ARG A 128 -14.12 15.44 16.78
N VAL A 129 -13.95 14.19 16.35
CA VAL A 129 -15.01 13.18 16.38
C VAL A 129 -14.48 11.84 16.88
N THR A 130 -15.28 11.13 17.69
CA THR A 130 -14.93 9.75 18.05
C THR A 130 -15.28 8.81 16.89
N ALA A 131 -16.53 8.80 16.41
CA ALA A 131 -16.97 7.89 15.37
C ALA A 131 -17.83 8.56 14.29
N VAL A 132 -17.56 8.21 13.02
CA VAL A 132 -18.34 8.66 11.86
C VAL A 132 -18.79 7.47 11.03
N TYR A 133 -20.09 7.38 10.76
CA TYR A 133 -20.70 6.39 9.89
C TYR A 133 -21.43 7.08 8.73
N LEU A 134 -20.96 6.89 7.50
CA LEU A 134 -21.57 7.48 6.30
C LEU A 134 -21.91 6.43 5.25
N ILE A 135 -23.11 6.54 4.67
CA ILE A 135 -23.54 5.63 3.59
C ILE A 135 -23.16 6.19 2.22
N ARG A 136 -23.62 7.40 1.87
CA ARG A 136 -23.32 8.07 0.60
C ARG A 136 -22.86 9.49 0.85
N VAL A 137 -21.62 9.78 0.49
CA VAL A 137 -21.05 11.12 0.63
C VAL A 137 -20.23 11.54 -0.57
N THR A 138 -20.31 12.81 -0.96
CA THR A 138 -19.44 13.34 -2.02
C THR A 138 -18.06 13.66 -1.45
N ALA A 139 -17.99 14.55 -0.47
CA ALA A 139 -16.73 15.01 0.11
C ALA A 139 -16.74 14.96 1.65
N VAL A 140 -15.63 14.53 2.22
CA VAL A 140 -15.42 14.53 3.67
C VAL A 140 -14.05 15.10 4.02
N TYR A 141 -14.04 16.04 4.98
CA TYR A 141 -12.84 16.62 5.57
C TYR A 141 -12.84 16.35 7.08
N LEU A 142 -11.87 15.56 7.56
CA LEU A 142 -11.74 15.19 8.97
C LEU A 142 -10.36 15.56 9.52
N ILE A 143 -10.33 16.26 10.66
CA ILE A 143 -9.08 16.70 11.29
C ILE A 143 -8.58 15.68 12.33
N ARG A 144 -9.37 15.38 13.36
CA ARG A 144 -9.03 14.42 14.43
C ARG A 144 -10.19 13.46 14.63
N VAL A 145 -10.00 12.20 14.21
CA VAL A 145 -11.04 11.18 14.32
C VAL A 145 -10.51 9.87 14.89
N THR A 146 -11.26 9.20 15.75
CA THR A 146 -10.86 7.86 16.18
C THR A 146 -11.21 6.83 15.09
N ALA A 147 -12.47 6.74 14.69
CA ALA A 147 -12.93 5.75 13.72
C ALA A 147 -13.83 6.33 12.63
N VAL A 148 -13.65 5.84 11.41
CA VAL A 148 -14.42 6.24 10.23
C VAL A 148 -14.87 5.01 9.45
N TYR A 149 -16.17 4.95 9.14
CA TYR A 149 -16.79 3.90 8.33
C TYR A 149 -17.61 4.51 7.19
N PHE A 150 -17.12 4.39 5.94
CA PHE A 150 -17.86 4.85 4.76
C PHE A 150 -18.16 3.73 3.77
N ILE A 151 -19.39 3.69 3.26
CA ILE A 151 -19.80 2.73 2.24
C ILE A 151 -19.48 3.26 0.83
N ARG A 152 -19.94 4.47 0.49
CA ARG A 152 -19.67 5.12 -0.81
C ARG A 152 -19.22 6.55 -0.58
N VAL A 153 -18.00 6.86 -0.98
CA VAL A 153 -17.44 8.21 -0.90
C VAL A 153 -16.70 8.58 -2.18
N THR A 154 -16.84 9.81 -2.64
CA THR A 154 -16.05 10.27 -3.79
C THR A 154 -14.66 10.67 -3.33
N ALA A 155 -14.56 11.59 -2.37
CA ALA A 155 -13.29 12.09 -1.84
C ALA A 155 -13.26 12.12 -0.31
N VAL A 156 -12.15 11.65 0.26
CA VAL A 156 -11.87 11.76 1.70
C VAL A 156 -10.55 12.46 1.94
N TYR A 157 -10.57 13.49 2.77
CA TYR A 157 -9.41 14.20 3.28
C TYR A 157 -9.29 13.99 4.79
N LEU A 158 -8.21 13.34 5.20
CA LEU A 158 -7.96 12.99 6.60
C LEU A 158 -6.63 13.59 7.06
N ILE A 159 -6.60 14.13 8.28
CA ILE A 159 -5.37 14.65 8.88
C ILE A 159 -4.83 13.64 9.91
N ARG A 160 -5.55 13.42 11.02
CA ARG A 160 -5.20 12.45 12.06
C ARG A 160 -6.37 11.51 12.29
N VAL A 161 -6.18 10.22 12.01
CA VAL A 161 -7.21 9.22 12.28
C VAL A 161 -6.62 7.91 12.79
N THR A 162 -7.28 7.25 13.73
CA THR A 162 -6.80 5.95 14.22
C THR A 162 -7.15 4.85 13.21
N ALA A 163 -8.41 4.73 12.82
CA ALA A 163 -8.88 3.67 11.92
C ALA A 163 -9.83 4.18 10.82
N VAL A 164 -9.62 3.67 9.60
CA VAL A 164 -10.43 4.01 8.42
C VAL A 164 -10.88 2.74 7.71
N TYR A 165 -12.19 2.63 7.49
CA TYR A 165 -12.82 1.55 6.75
C TYR A 165 -13.66 2.12 5.59
N LEU A 166 -13.22 1.91 4.35
CA LEU A 166 -13.95 2.35 3.15
C LEU A 166 -14.24 1.19 2.20
N ILE A 167 -15.47 1.09 1.71
CA ILE A 167 -15.87 0.04 0.77
C ILE A 167 -15.65 0.48 -0.68
N ARG A 168 -16.25 1.60 -1.10
CA ARG A 168 -16.09 2.18 -2.44
C ARG A 168 -15.65 3.63 -2.33
N VAL A 169 -14.46 3.91 -2.84
CA VAL A 169 -13.91 5.27 -2.84
C VAL A 169 -13.22 5.61 -4.16
N THR A 170 -13.42 6.82 -4.65
CA THR A 170 -12.65 7.31 -5.80
C THR A 170 -11.26 7.75 -5.34
N ALA A 171 -11.18 8.68 -4.39
CA ALA A 171 -9.90 9.21 -3.92
C ALA A 171 -9.81 9.28 -2.39
N VAL A 172 -8.66 8.84 -1.87
CA VAL A 172 -8.28 9.02 -0.46
C VAL A 172 -7.01 9.85 -0.39
N TYR A 173 -7.11 10.99 0.29
CA TYR A 173 -5.99 11.87 0.62
C TYR A 173 -5.77 11.87 2.12
N LEU A 174 -4.58 11.44 2.53
CA LEU A 174 -4.23 11.36 3.93
C LEU A 174 -2.90 12.06 4.22
N ILE A 175 -2.97 13.07 5.09
CA ILE A 175 -1.90 14.06 5.23
C ILE A 175 -0.92 13.70 6.36
N ILE A 176 -1.38 13.45 7.60
CA ILE A 176 -0.44 13.45 8.75
C ILE A 176 -0.19 12.05 9.35
N ARG A 177 -1.18 11.43 10.00
CA ARG A 177 -0.96 10.18 10.75
C ARG A 177 -2.17 9.26 10.73
N VAL A 178 -1.95 7.99 10.39
CA VAL A 178 -2.95 6.91 10.56
C VAL A 178 -2.37 5.64 11.10
N THR A 179 -3.12 5.00 11.99
CA THR A 179 -2.74 3.68 12.49
C THR A 179 -3.11 2.61 11.46
N ALA A 180 -4.38 2.51 11.08
CA ALA A 180 -4.85 1.46 10.16
C ALA A 180 -5.79 1.96 9.07
N VAL A 181 -5.59 1.45 7.85
CA VAL A 181 -6.42 1.73 6.67
C VAL A 181 -6.89 0.42 6.02
N TYR A 182 -8.21 0.26 5.88
CA TYR A 182 -8.85 -0.89 5.21
C TYR A 182 -9.72 -0.41 4.05
N LEU A 183 -9.34 -0.79 2.83
CA LEU A 183 -10.03 -0.34 1.61
C LEU A 183 -10.32 -1.50 0.66
N ILE A 184 -11.57 -1.58 0.15
CA ILE A 184 -11.97 -2.69 -0.73
C ILE A 184 -11.84 -2.32 -2.21
N ARG A 185 -12.52 -1.27 -2.67
CA ARG A 185 -12.52 -0.82 -4.08
C ARG A 185 -12.12 0.66 -4.14
N VAL A 186 -10.93 0.93 -4.68
CA VAL A 186 -10.37 2.27 -4.74
C VAL A 186 -9.77 2.57 -6.09
N THR A 187 -9.98 3.77 -6.63
CA THR A 187 -9.20 4.21 -7.79
C THR A 187 -7.83 4.73 -7.37
N ALA A 188 -7.74 5.68 -6.43
CA ALA A 188 -6.46 6.25 -6.02
C ALA A 188 -6.31 6.41 -4.50
N VAL A 189 -5.12 6.10 -3.99
CA VAL A 189 -4.71 6.31 -2.60
C VAL A 189 -3.42 7.14 -2.56
N TYR A 190 -3.49 8.32 -1.93
CA TYR A 190 -2.36 9.21 -1.70
C TYR A 190 -2.12 9.42 -0.20
N LEU A 191 -0.94 8.98 0.28
CA LEU A 191 -0.57 8.97 1.69
C LEU A 191 0.79 9.63 1.91
N ILE A 192 0.79 10.78 2.61
CA ILE A 192 1.96 11.67 2.60
C ILE A 192 2.92 11.44 3.78
N ILE A 193 2.49 11.11 5.01
CA ILE A 193 3.44 11.25 6.14
C ILE A 193 3.72 9.99 6.96
N ARG A 194 2.75 9.32 7.59
CA ARG A 194 3.04 8.10 8.37
C ARG A 194 1.83 7.20 8.55
N VAL A 195 1.96 5.94 8.14
CA VAL A 195 0.96 4.90 8.42
C VAL A 195 1.55 3.62 8.98
N THR A 196 0.87 3.02 9.95
CA THR A 196 1.32 1.73 10.49
C THR A 196 0.92 0.60 9.53
N THR A 197 -0.38 0.42 9.25
CA THR A 197 -0.86 -0.70 8.43
C THR A 197 -1.83 -0.27 7.33
N VAL A 198 -1.68 -0.87 6.15
CA VAL A 198 -2.55 -0.65 4.99
C VAL A 198 -2.99 -2.00 4.40
N TYR A 199 -4.30 -2.20 4.27
CA TYR A 199 -4.93 -3.39 3.67
C TYR A 199 -5.83 -2.99 2.50
N LEU A 200 -5.46 -3.38 1.26
CA LEU A 200 -6.24 -3.05 0.06
C LEU A 200 -6.55 -4.28 -0.82
N ILE A 201 -7.79 -4.40 -1.30
CA ILE A 201 -8.23 -5.58 -2.09
C ILE A 201 -8.24 -5.32 -3.61
N ARG A 202 -8.77 -4.18 -4.07
CA ARG A 202 -8.82 -3.80 -5.49
C ARG A 202 -8.51 -2.32 -5.65
N VAL A 203 -7.31 -2.01 -6.14
CA VAL A 203 -6.84 -0.62 -6.27
C VAL A 203 -6.18 -0.36 -7.62
N THR A 204 -6.44 0.79 -8.23
CA THR A 204 -5.69 1.18 -9.43
C THR A 204 -4.31 1.68 -9.06
N ALA A 205 -4.19 2.70 -8.22
CA ALA A 205 -2.91 3.30 -7.85
C ALA A 205 -2.74 3.54 -6.35
N VAL A 206 -1.53 3.28 -5.85
CA VAL A 206 -1.14 3.46 -4.45
C VAL A 206 0.18 4.24 -4.36
N TYR A 207 0.16 5.37 -3.66
CA TYR A 207 1.34 6.22 -3.40
C TYR A 207 1.52 6.43 -1.90
N LEU A 208 2.56 5.81 -1.29
CA LEU A 208 2.81 5.91 0.16
C LEU A 208 4.27 6.33 0.46
N ILE A 209 4.46 7.27 1.38
CA ILE A 209 5.80 7.75 1.74
C ILE A 209 6.44 6.97 2.89
N ARG A 210 5.78 6.84 4.05
CA ARG A 210 6.32 6.09 5.21
C ARG A 210 5.28 5.12 5.77
N VAL A 211 5.54 3.83 5.63
CA VAL A 211 4.60 2.78 6.07
C VAL A 211 5.30 1.65 6.80
N THR A 212 4.71 1.10 7.85
CA THR A 212 5.27 -0.12 8.47
C THR A 212 4.92 -1.34 7.62
N ALA A 213 3.63 -1.62 7.39
CA ALA A 213 3.19 -2.80 6.64
C ALA A 213 2.13 -2.47 5.59
N VAL A 214 2.27 -3.08 4.41
CA VAL A 214 1.35 -2.95 3.27
C VAL A 214 0.92 -4.33 2.79
N TYR A 215 -0.39 -4.57 2.72
CA TYR A 215 -1.01 -5.82 2.26
C TYR A 215 -1.97 -5.56 1.11
N LEU A 216 -1.61 -5.95 -0.11
CA LEU A 216 -2.43 -5.68 -1.30
C LEU A 216 -2.76 -6.96 -2.07
N ILE A 217 -4.02 -7.09 -2.51
CA ILE A 217 -4.49 -8.27 -3.26
C ILE A 217 -4.45 -8.07 -4.77
N ARG A 218 -5.14 -7.07 -5.32
CA ARG A 218 -5.17 -6.76 -6.77
C ARG A 218 -4.88 -5.28 -6.99
N VAL A 219 -3.72 -4.96 -7.55
CA VAL A 219 -3.29 -3.57 -7.77
C VAL A 219 -2.69 -3.35 -9.14
N THR A 220 -2.96 -2.22 -9.79
CA THR A 220 -2.29 -1.89 -11.05
C THR A 220 -0.90 -1.31 -10.77
N ALA A 221 -0.80 -0.25 -9.97
CA ALA A 221 0.48 0.41 -9.70
C ALA A 221 0.69 0.71 -8.20
N VAL A 222 1.93 0.49 -7.73
CA VAL A 222 2.36 0.74 -6.35
C VAL A 222 3.65 1.55 -6.35
N TYR A 223 3.67 2.68 -5.64
CA TYR A 223 4.82 3.55 -5.45
C TYR A 223 5.06 3.79 -3.97
N LEU A 224 6.14 3.24 -3.41
CA LEU A 224 6.46 3.35 -1.98
C LEU A 224 7.87 3.89 -1.73
N ILE A 225 8.02 4.82 -0.79
CA ILE A 225 9.32 5.46 -0.51
C ILE A 225 10.06 4.77 0.65
N ARG A 226 9.47 4.68 1.84
CA ARG A 226 10.08 4.05 3.03
C ARG A 226 9.10 3.05 3.64
N VAL A 227 9.37 1.76 3.52
CA VAL A 227 8.48 0.71 4.02
C VAL A 227 9.22 -0.37 4.78
N THR A 228 8.64 -0.89 5.87
CA THR A 228 9.23 -2.06 6.53
C THR A 228 8.87 -3.33 5.77
N ALA A 229 7.59 -3.62 5.56
CA ALA A 229 7.13 -4.85 4.91
C ALA A 229 6.07 -4.60 3.84
N VAL A 230 6.19 -5.28 2.70
CA VAL A 230 5.21 -5.25 1.61
C VAL A 230 4.81 -6.67 1.21
N TYR A 231 3.51 -6.96 1.23
CA TYR A 231 2.92 -8.23 0.82
C TYR A 231 1.93 -7.99 -0.34
N LEU A 232 2.22 -8.54 -1.51
CA LEU A 232 1.41 -8.34 -2.73
C LEU A 232 1.03 -9.65 -3.39
N ILE A 233 -0.24 -9.81 -3.77
CA ILE A 233 -0.72 -11.03 -4.44
C ILE A 233 -0.69 -10.91 -5.97
N ARG A 234 -1.39 -9.93 -6.56
CA ARG A 234 -1.45 -9.70 -8.01
C ARG A 234 -1.22 -8.22 -8.31
N VAL A 235 -0.08 -7.88 -8.91
CA VAL A 235 0.28 -6.49 -9.22
C VAL A 235 0.85 -6.33 -10.62
N THR A 236 0.52 -5.23 -11.31
CA THR A 236 1.15 -4.94 -12.60
C THR A 236 2.52 -4.30 -12.40
N ALA A 237 2.61 -3.16 -11.71
CA ALA A 237 3.87 -2.44 -11.52
C ALA A 237 4.12 -2.06 -10.06
N VAL A 238 5.38 -2.23 -9.62
CA VAL A 238 5.83 -1.90 -8.27
C VAL A 238 7.12 -1.09 -8.33
N TYR A 239 7.15 0.07 -7.68
CA TYR A 239 8.30 0.95 -7.53
C TYR A 239 8.57 1.22 -6.06
N LEU A 240 9.71 0.76 -5.53
CA LEU A 240 10.07 0.95 -4.13
C LEU A 240 11.47 1.54 -3.95
N ILE A 241 11.61 2.51 -3.05
CA ILE A 241 12.89 3.20 -2.83
C ILE A 241 13.68 2.56 -1.67
N ARG A 242 13.12 2.51 -0.46
CA ARG A 242 13.77 1.94 0.74
C ARG A 242 12.82 0.96 1.42
N VAL A 243 13.13 -0.34 1.35
CA VAL A 243 12.26 -1.37 1.93
C VAL A 243 13.05 -2.40 2.74
N THR A 244 12.53 -2.85 3.88
CA THR A 244 13.17 -3.97 4.59
C THR A 244 12.84 -5.30 3.90
N ALA A 245 11.56 -5.65 3.77
CA ALA A 245 11.15 -6.92 3.17
C ALA A 245 10.02 -6.76 2.15
N VAL A 246 10.09 -7.53 1.05
CA VAL A 246 9.02 -7.65 0.07
C VAL A 246 8.67 -9.12 -0.22
N TYR A 247 7.37 -9.41 -0.31
CA TYR A 247 6.82 -10.73 -0.59
C TYR A 247 5.75 -10.64 -1.67
N PHE A 248 6.08 -11.02 -2.91
CA PHE A 248 5.13 -10.94 -4.02
C PHE A 248 4.83 -12.30 -4.67
N ILE A 249 3.55 -12.54 -4.98
CA ILE A 249 3.10 -13.80 -5.59
C ILE A 249 3.10 -13.71 -7.13
N ARG A 250 2.40 -12.74 -7.72
CA ARG A 250 2.36 -12.50 -9.18
C ARG A 250 2.56 -11.03 -9.48
N VAL A 251 3.66 -10.68 -10.14
CA VAL A 251 3.96 -9.29 -10.54
C VAL A 251 4.43 -9.19 -11.97
N THR A 252 4.02 -8.16 -12.71
CA THR A 252 4.59 -7.93 -14.05
C THR A 252 5.96 -7.26 -13.96
N ALA A 253 6.06 -6.09 -13.33
CA ALA A 253 7.31 -5.34 -13.22
C ALA A 253 7.60 -4.90 -11.78
N VAL A 254 8.86 -5.06 -11.36
CA VAL A 254 9.35 -4.67 -10.04
C VAL A 254 10.62 -3.83 -10.18
N TYR A 255 10.61 -2.62 -9.62
CA TYR A 255 11.75 -1.70 -9.56
C TYR A 255 12.08 -1.36 -8.11
N LEU A 256 13.21 -1.84 -7.59
CA LEU A 256 13.62 -1.61 -6.21
C LEU A 256 15.01 -0.96 -6.11
N ILE A 257 15.14 0.09 -5.29
CA ILE A 257 16.40 0.82 -5.14
C ILE A 257 17.25 0.27 -3.98
N ARG A 258 16.74 0.26 -2.75
CA ARG A 258 17.45 -0.24 -1.56
C ARG A 258 16.54 -1.21 -0.79
N VAL A 259 16.88 -2.50 -0.78
CA VAL A 259 16.05 -3.52 -0.13
C VAL A 259 16.88 -4.50 0.70
N THR A 260 16.41 -4.91 1.87
CA THR A 260 17.09 -5.98 2.62
C THR A 260 16.76 -7.35 2.04
N ALA A 261 15.48 -7.72 1.95
CA ALA A 261 15.06 -9.04 1.47
C ALA A 261 13.94 -8.96 0.43
N VAL A 262 14.06 -9.78 -0.62
CA VAL A 262 13.10 -9.89 -1.72
C VAL A 262 12.68 -11.35 -1.92
N TYR A 263 11.39 -11.63 -1.84
CA TYR A 263 10.81 -12.96 -2.10
C TYR A 263 9.72 -12.87 -3.18
N LEU A 264 9.98 -13.40 -4.37
CA LEU A 264 9.01 -13.36 -5.48
C LEU A 264 8.75 -14.76 -6.07
N ILE A 265 7.48 -15.08 -6.30
CA ILE A 265 7.07 -16.38 -6.84
C ILE A 265 7.01 -16.36 -8.37
N ARG A 266 6.20 -15.47 -8.98
CA ARG A 266 6.07 -15.35 -10.44
C ARG A 266 6.22 -13.89 -10.86
N VAL A 267 7.28 -13.59 -11.61
CA VAL A 267 7.54 -12.23 -12.09
C VAL A 267 7.98 -12.20 -13.55
N THR A 268 7.54 -11.22 -14.33
CA THR A 268 8.11 -11.03 -15.67
C THR A 268 9.45 -10.29 -15.61
N ALA A 269 9.51 -9.08 -15.03
CA ALA A 269 10.74 -8.30 -14.96
C ALA A 269 11.05 -7.79 -13.55
N VAL A 270 12.32 -7.89 -13.16
CA VAL A 270 12.83 -7.40 -11.87
C VAL A 270 14.08 -6.52 -12.10
N TYR A 271 14.08 -5.31 -11.58
CA TYR A 271 15.19 -4.36 -11.59
C TYR A 271 15.56 -3.97 -10.16
N LEU A 272 16.76 -4.38 -9.69
CA LEU A 272 17.23 -4.10 -8.34
C LEU A 272 18.58 -3.39 -8.34
N ILE A 273 18.70 -2.32 -7.55
CA ILE A 273 19.95 -1.54 -7.46
C ILE A 273 20.85 -2.01 -6.31
N ARG A 274 20.37 -2.00 -5.06
CA ARG A 274 21.12 -2.45 -3.87
C ARG A 274 20.25 -3.37 -3.02
N VAL A 275 20.59 -4.66 -2.98
CA VAL A 275 19.82 -5.66 -2.22
C VAL A 275 20.70 -6.56 -1.37
N THR A 276 20.26 -6.96 -0.17
CA THR A 276 21.01 -7.96 0.60
C THR A 276 20.69 -9.37 0.10
N ALA A 277 19.43 -9.79 0.11
CA ALA A 277 19.02 -11.14 -0.29
C ALA A 277 17.85 -11.13 -1.28
N VAL A 278 17.93 -11.99 -2.28
CA VAL A 278 16.91 -12.16 -3.33
C VAL A 278 16.57 -13.64 -3.49
N TYR A 279 15.30 -13.99 -3.37
CA TYR A 279 14.75 -15.32 -3.60
C TYR A 279 13.65 -15.27 -4.67
N LEU A 280 13.89 -15.92 -5.81
CA LEU A 280 12.99 -15.91 -6.95
C LEU A 280 12.69 -17.32 -7.46
N ILE A 281 11.41 -17.64 -7.65
CA ILE A 281 10.99 -18.97 -8.12
C ILE A 281 10.87 -19.03 -9.65
N ARG A 282 10.02 -18.20 -10.26
CA ARG A 282 9.83 -18.14 -11.73
C ARG A 282 9.95 -16.71 -12.21
N VAL A 283 11.02 -16.39 -12.95
CA VAL A 283 11.23 -15.03 -13.47
C VAL A 283 11.62 -15.04 -14.95
N THR A 284 11.16 -14.04 -15.71
CA THR A 284 11.59 -13.91 -17.11
C THR A 284 12.93 -13.16 -17.22
N ALA A 285 13.01 -11.96 -16.65
CA ALA A 285 14.23 -11.17 -16.68
C ALA A 285 14.56 -10.59 -15.30
N VAL A 286 15.83 -10.65 -14.93
CA VAL A 286 16.36 -10.11 -13.68
C VAL A 286 17.57 -9.23 -13.99
N TYR A 287 17.51 -7.97 -13.59
CA TYR A 287 18.58 -6.98 -13.69
C TYR A 287 19.01 -6.54 -12.30
N LEU A 288 20.27 -6.78 -11.94
CA LEU A 288 20.80 -6.48 -10.61
C LEU A 288 22.12 -5.71 -10.72
N ILE A 289 22.27 -4.66 -9.91
CA ILE A 289 23.52 -3.89 -9.84
C ILE A 289 24.43 -4.41 -8.71
N ARG A 290 23.97 -4.31 -7.46
CA ARG A 290 24.69 -4.76 -6.27
C ARG A 290 23.79 -5.62 -5.40
N VAL A 291 24.15 -6.89 -5.22
CA VAL A 291 23.41 -7.80 -4.35
C VAL A 291 24.34 -8.70 -3.54
N THR A 292 24.04 -9.00 -2.28
CA THR A 292 24.89 -9.91 -1.49
C THR A 292 24.65 -11.36 -1.88
N ALA A 293 23.39 -11.81 -1.84
CA ALA A 293 23.01 -13.18 -2.13
C ALA A 293 21.79 -13.26 -3.06
N VAL A 294 21.84 -14.15 -4.04
CA VAL A 294 20.75 -14.41 -4.98
C VAL A 294 20.47 -15.90 -5.06
N TYR A 295 19.21 -16.29 -4.91
CA TYR A 295 18.71 -17.64 -5.10
C TYR A 295 17.60 -17.64 -6.16
N LEU A 296 17.85 -18.27 -7.31
CA LEU A 296 16.88 -18.37 -8.41
C LEU A 296 16.62 -19.84 -8.79
N ILE A 297 15.33 -20.21 -8.91
CA ILE A 297 14.94 -21.56 -9.32
C ILE A 297 14.81 -21.67 -10.84
N ARG A 298 13.89 -20.92 -11.45
CA ARG A 298 13.64 -20.95 -12.90
C ARG A 298 13.67 -19.53 -13.46
N VAL A 299 14.69 -19.22 -14.24
CA VAL A 299 14.85 -17.90 -14.87
C VAL A 299 15.18 -18.05 -16.35
N THR A 300 14.67 -17.16 -17.20
CA THR A 300 15.20 -17.07 -18.58
C THR A 300 16.50 -16.26 -18.58
N ALA A 301 16.46 -14.96 -18.32
CA ALA A 301 17.66 -14.13 -18.38
C ALA A 301 18.04 -13.50 -17.03
N VAL A 302 19.33 -13.52 -16.72
CA VAL A 302 19.93 -12.81 -15.57
C VAL A 302 21.07 -11.91 -16.07
N TYR A 303 20.94 -10.61 -15.79
CA TYR A 303 21.96 -9.60 -16.05
C TYR A 303 22.45 -9.01 -14.72
N LEU A 304 23.74 -9.17 -14.45
CA LEU A 304 24.37 -8.76 -13.21
C LEU A 304 25.60 -7.87 -13.47
N ILE A 305 25.53 -6.61 -13.03
CA ILE A 305 26.46 -5.59 -13.52
C ILE A 305 27.67 -5.37 -12.61
N ILE A 306 27.57 -5.35 -11.27
CA ILE A 306 28.71 -4.81 -10.47
C ILE A 306 29.27 -5.75 -9.39
N ARG A 307 28.48 -6.20 -8.41
CA ARG A 307 29.06 -6.97 -7.29
C ARG A 307 28.06 -7.94 -6.69
N VAL A 308 28.43 -9.22 -6.67
CA VAL A 308 27.73 -10.26 -5.91
C VAL A 308 28.65 -11.13 -5.09
N THR A 309 28.23 -11.47 -3.87
CA THR A 309 28.96 -12.42 -3.04
C THR A 309 28.60 -13.85 -3.43
N ALA A 310 27.32 -14.20 -3.45
CA ALA A 310 26.88 -15.56 -3.77
C ALA A 310 25.69 -15.58 -4.72
N VAL A 311 25.75 -16.47 -5.72
CA VAL A 311 24.67 -16.74 -6.67
C VAL A 311 24.38 -18.24 -6.70
N TYR A 312 23.13 -18.60 -6.40
CA TYR A 312 22.61 -19.97 -6.46
C TYR A 312 21.53 -20.06 -7.52
N LEU A 313 21.77 -20.89 -8.54
CA LEU A 313 20.89 -21.04 -9.70
C LEU A 313 20.58 -22.51 -9.94
N ILE A 314 19.32 -22.83 -10.20
CA ILE A 314 18.91 -24.21 -10.54
C ILE A 314 18.78 -24.38 -12.05
N ARG A 315 17.86 -23.63 -12.67
CA ARG A 315 17.56 -23.70 -14.12
C ARG A 315 17.51 -22.29 -14.71
N VAL A 316 18.51 -21.95 -15.54
CA VAL A 316 18.59 -20.64 -16.20
C VAL A 316 18.87 -20.81 -17.68
N THR A 317 18.37 -19.94 -18.56
CA THR A 317 18.79 -19.98 -19.98
C THR A 317 20.09 -19.20 -20.14
N ALA A 318 20.12 -17.91 -19.82
CA ALA A 318 21.31 -17.06 -19.99
C ALA A 318 21.69 -16.31 -18.71
N VAL A 319 23.00 -16.26 -18.43
CA VAL A 319 23.57 -15.55 -17.27
C VAL A 319 24.76 -14.69 -17.70
N TYR A 320 24.71 -13.40 -17.39
CA TYR A 320 25.81 -12.45 -17.60
C TYR A 320 26.24 -11.85 -16.25
N LEU A 321 27.45 -12.18 -15.77
CA LEU A 321 27.98 -11.68 -14.50
C LEU A 321 29.36 -11.02 -14.69
N ILE A 322 29.52 -9.80 -14.17
CA ILE A 322 30.80 -9.07 -14.25
C ILE A 322 31.75 -9.45 -13.10
N ARG A 323 31.34 -9.26 -11.84
CA ARG A 323 32.21 -9.52 -10.67
C ARG A 323 31.45 -10.24 -9.55
N VAL A 324 31.85 -11.48 -9.29
CA VAL A 324 31.18 -12.36 -8.32
C VAL A 324 32.21 -13.07 -7.44
N THR A 325 31.92 -13.30 -6.16
CA THR A 325 32.79 -14.15 -5.33
C THR A 325 32.54 -15.63 -5.65
N ALA A 326 31.30 -16.12 -5.48
CA ALA A 326 30.96 -17.51 -5.71
C ALA A 326 29.69 -17.68 -6.57
N VAL A 327 29.73 -18.65 -7.48
CA VAL A 327 28.58 -19.08 -8.29
C VAL A 327 28.39 -20.59 -8.15
N TYR A 328 27.17 -21.00 -7.78
CA TYR A 328 26.74 -22.39 -7.71
C TYR A 328 25.59 -22.64 -8.68
N LEU A 329 25.79 -23.55 -9.63
CA LEU A 329 24.79 -23.91 -10.63
C LEU A 329 24.54 -25.43 -10.65
N ILE A 330 23.27 -25.82 -10.50
CA ILE A 330 22.94 -27.23 -10.21
C ILE A 330 22.48 -28.04 -11.43
N ILE A 331 21.59 -27.56 -12.32
CA ILE A 331 20.89 -28.50 -13.22
C ILE A 331 21.01 -28.20 -14.72
N ARG A 332 20.87 -26.95 -15.19
CA ARG A 332 20.94 -26.67 -16.63
C ARG A 332 21.12 -25.18 -16.94
N VAL A 333 22.17 -24.82 -17.69
CA VAL A 333 22.34 -23.49 -18.32
C VAL A 333 22.75 -23.62 -19.78
N THR A 334 22.24 -22.72 -20.64
CA THR A 334 22.69 -22.69 -22.04
C THR A 334 23.96 -21.87 -22.19
N THR A 335 23.98 -20.66 -21.64
CA THR A 335 25.13 -19.76 -21.78
C THR A 335 25.47 -19.06 -20.47
N VAL A 336 26.75 -19.06 -20.14
CA VAL A 336 27.32 -18.36 -18.98
C VAL A 336 28.45 -17.46 -19.47
N TYR A 337 28.34 -16.16 -19.20
CA TYR A 337 29.40 -15.17 -19.43
C TYR A 337 29.87 -14.61 -18.09
N LEU A 338 31.14 -14.84 -17.75
CA LEU A 338 31.75 -14.35 -16.52
C LEU A 338 33.04 -13.57 -16.82
N ILE A 339 33.23 -12.44 -16.14
CA ILE A 339 34.45 -11.62 -16.32
C ILE A 339 35.46 -11.89 -15.19
N ARG A 340 35.06 -11.72 -13.92
CA ARG A 340 35.91 -11.90 -12.74
C ARG A 340 35.19 -12.68 -11.64
N VAL A 341 35.68 -13.89 -11.32
CA VAL A 341 35.05 -14.76 -10.31
C VAL A 341 36.07 -15.44 -9.41
N THR A 342 35.77 -15.64 -8.12
CA THR A 342 36.67 -16.38 -7.23
C THR A 342 36.50 -17.88 -7.41
N ALA A 343 35.26 -18.38 -7.33
CA ALA A 343 34.94 -19.80 -7.47
C ALA A 343 33.66 -20.02 -8.29
N VAL A 344 33.68 -21.03 -9.16
CA VAL A 344 32.52 -21.46 -9.94
C VAL A 344 32.35 -22.97 -9.84
N TYR A 345 31.14 -23.41 -9.47
CA TYR A 345 30.73 -24.81 -9.47
C TYR A 345 29.58 -25.03 -10.46
N LEU A 346 29.83 -25.79 -11.51
CA LEU A 346 28.86 -26.05 -12.59
C LEU A 346 28.69 -27.56 -12.80
N ILE A 347 27.45 -28.02 -12.85
CA ILE A 347 27.15 -29.44 -13.08
C ILE A 347 26.90 -29.75 -14.57
N SER A 348 26.02 -28.99 -15.23
CA SER A 348 25.61 -29.22 -16.63
C SER A 348 25.34 -27.91 -17.38
N VAL A 349 26.16 -27.59 -18.38
CA VAL A 349 26.10 -26.35 -19.16
C VAL A 349 26.39 -26.65 -20.63
N THR A 350 25.77 -25.94 -21.58
CA THR A 350 26.21 -26.07 -22.98
C THR A 350 27.50 -25.27 -23.21
N ALA A 351 27.49 -23.94 -23.05
CA ALA A 351 28.68 -23.12 -23.28
C ALA A 351 29.03 -22.23 -22.08
N VAL A 352 30.34 -22.13 -21.78
CA VAL A 352 30.91 -21.23 -20.77
C VAL A 352 31.99 -20.36 -21.40
N TYR A 353 31.84 -19.04 -21.26
CA TYR A 353 32.80 -18.04 -21.68
C TYR A 353 33.32 -17.26 -20.47
N LEU A 354 34.64 -17.28 -20.27
CA LEU A 354 35.30 -16.73 -19.08
C LEU A 354 36.54 -15.91 -19.47
N ILE A 355 36.50 -14.60 -19.21
CA ILE A 355 37.33 -13.64 -19.98
C ILE A 355 38.60 -13.15 -19.25
N ILE A 356 38.65 -12.98 -17.92
CA ILE A 356 39.77 -12.21 -17.31
C ILE A 356 40.50 -12.85 -16.14
N ARG A 357 39.82 -13.32 -15.09
CA ARG A 357 40.51 -13.85 -13.88
C ARG A 357 39.62 -14.75 -13.05
N VAL A 358 40.04 -16.01 -12.86
CA VAL A 358 39.41 -16.96 -11.95
C VAL A 358 40.44 -17.66 -11.06
N THR A 359 40.11 -17.82 -9.78
CA THR A 359 40.95 -18.63 -8.87
C THR A 359 40.67 -20.12 -9.06
N ALA A 360 39.42 -20.56 -8.99
CA ALA A 360 39.07 -21.97 -9.16
C ALA A 360 37.80 -22.19 -9.97
N VAL A 361 37.81 -23.20 -10.84
CA VAL A 361 36.63 -23.69 -11.58
C VAL A 361 36.50 -25.20 -11.39
N TYR A 362 35.31 -25.65 -10.99
CA TYR A 362 34.95 -27.06 -10.90
C TYR A 362 33.75 -27.36 -11.80
N LEU A 363 33.95 -28.23 -12.80
CA LEU A 363 32.94 -28.67 -13.78
C LEU A 363 32.82 -30.21 -13.75
N ILE A 364 31.61 -30.73 -13.50
CA ILE A 364 31.46 -32.13 -13.07
C ILE A 364 30.88 -33.10 -14.12
N ILE A 365 29.93 -32.72 -15.01
CA ILE A 365 29.15 -33.77 -15.70
C ILE A 365 29.03 -33.63 -17.22
N ARG A 366 28.87 -32.41 -17.79
CA ARG A 366 28.74 -32.24 -19.25
C ARG A 366 28.91 -30.79 -19.70
N VAL A 367 29.85 -30.55 -20.62
CA VAL A 367 30.07 -29.23 -21.24
C VAL A 367 30.42 -29.37 -22.72
N THR A 368 29.83 -28.55 -23.59
CA THR A 368 30.20 -28.59 -25.03
C THR A 368 31.42 -27.72 -25.32
N ALA A 369 31.46 -26.50 -24.79
CA ALA A 369 32.60 -25.62 -25.01
C ALA A 369 32.94 -24.80 -23.77
N VAL A 370 34.24 -24.73 -23.45
CA VAL A 370 34.79 -23.90 -22.38
C VAL A 370 35.91 -23.04 -22.93
N TYR A 371 35.81 -21.72 -22.72
CA TYR A 371 36.86 -20.75 -23.04
C TYR A 371 37.31 -20.03 -21.77
N LEU A 372 38.54 -20.28 -21.30
CA LEU A 372 39.09 -19.66 -20.08
C LEU A 372 40.38 -18.90 -20.36
N ILE A 373 40.49 -17.72 -19.76
CA ILE A 373 41.69 -16.87 -19.79
C ILE A 373 42.10 -16.52 -18.35
N ARG A 374 43.35 -16.83 -18.00
CA ARG A 374 43.99 -16.58 -16.68
C ARG A 374 43.28 -17.25 -15.51
N VAL A 375 43.60 -18.53 -15.26
CA VAL A 375 42.98 -19.31 -14.18
C VAL A 375 44.01 -19.95 -13.26
N THR A 376 43.75 -20.00 -11.95
CA THR A 376 44.67 -20.65 -11.01
C THR A 376 44.54 -22.18 -11.07
N ALA A 377 43.33 -22.71 -10.90
CA ALA A 377 43.06 -24.14 -10.97
C ALA A 377 41.74 -24.45 -11.70
N VAL A 378 41.73 -25.50 -12.53
CA VAL A 378 40.54 -25.97 -13.25
C VAL A 378 40.41 -27.48 -13.13
N TYR A 379 39.23 -27.96 -12.75
CA TYR A 379 38.84 -29.37 -12.76
C TYR A 379 37.70 -29.58 -13.76
N LEU A 380 37.97 -30.30 -14.85
CA LEU A 380 37.00 -30.58 -15.91
C LEU A 380 36.75 -32.07 -16.04
N ILE A 381 35.46 -32.44 -16.07
CA ILE A 381 35.00 -33.80 -16.31
C ILE A 381 34.00 -33.78 -17.49
N ARG A 382 34.22 -34.64 -18.49
CA ARG A 382 33.32 -34.83 -19.66
C ARG A 382 33.06 -33.54 -20.45
N VAL A 383 34.08 -33.06 -21.16
CA VAL A 383 34.00 -31.83 -21.98
C VAL A 383 34.34 -32.14 -23.44
N THR A 384 33.60 -31.57 -24.41
CA THR A 384 33.96 -31.76 -25.82
C THR A 384 35.12 -30.85 -26.26
N VAL A 385 35.02 -29.53 -26.05
CA VAL A 385 36.07 -28.61 -26.49
C VAL A 385 36.49 -27.68 -25.37
N VAL A 386 37.80 -27.54 -25.16
CA VAL A 386 38.39 -26.66 -24.15
C VAL A 386 39.47 -25.78 -24.78
N TYR A 387 39.37 -24.46 -24.54
CA TYR A 387 40.41 -23.48 -24.86
C TYR A 387 40.89 -22.81 -23.56
N LEU A 388 42.17 -23.03 -23.20
CA LEU A 388 42.80 -22.48 -22.00
C LEU A 388 43.99 -21.59 -22.33
N ILE A 389 44.00 -20.38 -21.77
CA ILE A 389 45.11 -19.43 -21.90
C ILE A 389 45.59 -19.01 -20.51
N ARG A 390 46.89 -19.16 -20.20
CA ARG A 390 47.53 -18.79 -18.92
C ARG A 390 46.91 -19.49 -17.71
N VAL A 391 47.16 -20.79 -17.53
CA VAL A 391 46.60 -21.56 -16.40
C VAL A 391 47.69 -22.17 -15.54
N THR A 392 47.57 -22.12 -14.20
CA THR A 392 48.57 -22.77 -13.34
C THR A 392 48.35 -24.29 -13.23
N ALA A 393 47.17 -24.76 -12.89
CA ALA A 393 46.89 -26.19 -12.76
C ALA A 393 45.59 -26.58 -13.50
N VAL A 394 45.65 -27.67 -14.26
CA VAL A 394 44.50 -28.22 -15.00
C VAL A 394 44.39 -29.72 -14.72
N TYR A 395 43.20 -30.17 -14.31
CA TYR A 395 42.85 -31.57 -14.13
C TYR A 395 41.74 -31.95 -15.11
N LEU A 396 42.03 -32.85 -16.04
CA LEU A 396 41.12 -33.26 -17.12
C LEU A 396 40.74 -34.74 -17.01
N ILE A 397 39.43 -35.01 -17.12
CA ILE A 397 38.87 -36.36 -17.20
C ILE A 397 37.89 -36.42 -18.38
N ARG A 398 38.14 -37.31 -19.35
CA ARG A 398 37.28 -37.52 -20.55
C ARG A 398 37.02 -36.23 -21.34
N VAL A 399 38.06 -35.67 -21.96
CA VAL A 399 37.97 -34.48 -22.82
C VAL A 399 38.28 -34.86 -24.26
N THR A 400 37.50 -34.39 -25.25
CA THR A 400 37.75 -34.75 -26.66
C THR A 400 38.80 -33.87 -27.34
N VAL A 401 38.76 -32.55 -27.12
CA VAL A 401 39.72 -31.61 -27.74
C VAL A 401 40.17 -30.56 -26.73
N VAL A 402 41.48 -30.32 -26.65
CA VAL A 402 42.10 -29.35 -25.74
C VAL A 402 43.09 -28.46 -26.49
N TYR A 403 42.91 -27.15 -26.40
CA TYR A 403 43.85 -26.14 -26.86
C TYR A 403 44.46 -25.40 -25.66
N LEU A 404 45.78 -25.47 -25.49
CA LEU A 404 46.50 -24.90 -24.35
C LEU A 404 47.52 -23.85 -24.79
N ILE A 405 47.52 -22.70 -24.11
CA ILE A 405 48.52 -21.65 -24.30
C ILE A 405 49.04 -21.20 -22.92
N ARG A 406 50.34 -21.41 -22.64
CA ARG A 406 51.01 -21.08 -21.36
C ARG A 406 50.35 -21.73 -20.14
N VAL A 407 50.59 -23.02 -19.94
CA VAL A 407 50.09 -23.78 -18.77
C VAL A 407 51.27 -24.29 -17.95
N THR A 408 51.24 -24.15 -16.62
CA THR A 408 52.36 -24.63 -15.77
C THR A 408 52.25 -26.11 -15.42
N ALA A 409 51.04 -26.65 -15.18
CA ALA A 409 50.85 -28.06 -14.88
C ALA A 409 49.52 -28.60 -15.46
N VAL A 410 49.59 -29.77 -16.11
CA VAL A 410 48.43 -30.50 -16.66
C VAL A 410 48.45 -31.91 -16.11
N TYR A 411 47.33 -32.34 -15.51
CA TYR A 411 47.13 -33.67 -14.96
C TYR A 411 45.97 -34.35 -15.70
N PHE A 412 46.27 -35.46 -16.38
CA PHE A 412 45.27 -36.33 -16.99
C PHE A 412 44.97 -37.48 -16.02
N LEU A 413 43.74 -37.55 -15.53
CA LEU A 413 43.25 -38.72 -14.81
C LEU A 413 42.62 -39.68 -15.82
N LEU A 414 43.47 -40.48 -16.46
CA LEU A 414 43.09 -41.59 -17.33
C LEU A 414 42.60 -42.74 -16.46
N LEU A 415 41.29 -43.01 -16.47
CA LEU A 415 40.83 -44.38 -16.22
C LEU A 415 41.22 -45.18 -17.46
N CYS A 416 42.30 -45.94 -17.29
CA CYS A 416 42.88 -46.88 -18.24
C CYS A 416 41.84 -47.51 -19.17
N GLN A 417 42.04 -47.35 -20.48
CA GLN A 417 41.65 -48.37 -21.44
C GLN A 417 42.96 -48.78 -22.11
N LEU A 418 43.57 -49.83 -21.57
CA LEU A 418 44.51 -50.67 -22.31
C LEU A 418 43.77 -51.19 -23.55
N LYS A 419 44.19 -50.75 -24.73
CA LYS A 419 44.50 -51.61 -25.87
C LYS A 419 45.61 -50.96 -26.68
#